data_AF-A0A7Y0X4M1-F1
#
_entry.id   AF-A0A7Y0X4M1-F1
#
_cell.length_a   1.000
_cell.length_b   1.000
_cell.length_c   1.000
_cell.angle_alpha   90.00
_cell.angle_beta   90.00
_cell.angle_gamma   90.00
#
_symmetry.space_group_name_H-M   'P 1'
#
loop_
_entity.id
_entity.type
_entity.pdbx_description
1 polymer ?
#
loop_
_entity_poly.entity_id
_entity_poly.type
_entity_poly.pdbx_seq_one_letter_code
_entity_poly.pdbx_strand_id
1 'polypeptide(L)'
;LDIAAGAGDKAGLGEGDDYWGGIAAHYKIGPIQLDAAYEGNRNIKMESQTWENNTYLVGAQGWFDNGISFFAQYKYMEADASNGVS
;
A
#
# COMPACT_ATOMS: atom_id res chain seq x y z
N LEU A 1 12.60 -1.10 7.67
CA LEU A 1 12.19 -0.07 6.71
C LEU A 1 12.29 -0.76 5.39
N ASP A 2 11.14 -0.95 4.79
CA ASP A 2 10.97 -1.87 3.69
C ASP A 2 10.46 -1.03 2.53
N ILE A 3 11.14 -1.10 1.39
CA ILE A 3 10.82 -0.32 0.20
C ILE A 3 10.67 -1.31 -0.94
N ALA A 4 9.59 -1.16 -1.70
CA ALA A 4 9.31 -1.99 -2.86
C ALA A 4 8.76 -1.14 -3.99
N ALA A 5 9.01 -1.57 -5.23
CA ALA A 5 8.41 -1.00 -6.41
C ALA A 5 8.29 -2.11 -7.46
N GLY A 6 7.35 -1.95 -8.39
CA GLY A 6 7.12 -2.94 -9.43
C GLY A 6 6.38 -2.38 -10.63
N ALA A 7 6.48 -3.11 -11.74
CA ALA A 7 5.56 -2.95 -12.85
C ALA A 7 4.17 -3.45 -12.44
N GLY A 8 3.12 -2.79 -12.91
CA GLY A 8 1.75 -3.27 -12.79
C GLY A 8 1.49 -4.43 -13.75
N ASP A 9 0.35 -5.10 -13.57
CA ASP A 9 0.03 -6.33 -14.30
C ASP A 9 0.01 -6.13 -15.82
N LYS A 10 -0.43 -4.97 -16.32
CA LYS A 10 -0.45 -4.70 -17.77
C LYS A 10 0.94 -4.37 -18.31
N ALA A 11 1.73 -3.58 -17.57
CA ALA A 11 3.12 -3.30 -17.90
C ALA A 11 3.99 -4.57 -17.91
N GLY A 12 3.74 -5.51 -17.00
CA GLY A 12 4.41 -6.81 -16.97
C GLY A 12 4.17 -7.68 -18.21
N LEU A 13 3.06 -7.45 -18.92
CA LEU A 13 2.72 -8.11 -20.18
C LEU A 13 3.12 -7.30 -21.43
N GLY A 14 3.68 -6.09 -21.25
CA GLY A 14 3.95 -5.15 -22.34
C GLY A 14 2.71 -4.47 -22.92
N GLU A 15 1.56 -4.58 -22.25
CA GLU A 15 0.25 -4.08 -22.69
C GLU A 15 -0.17 -2.79 -21.95
N GLY A 16 0.74 -2.20 -21.15
CA GLY A 16 0.49 -1.02 -20.34
C GLY A 16 1.76 -0.37 -19.81
N ASP A 17 1.55 0.71 -19.07
CA ASP A 17 2.58 1.54 -18.43
C ASP A 17 2.25 1.80 -16.95
N ASP A 18 1.45 0.92 -16.34
CA ASP A 18 1.13 0.92 -14.92
C ASP A 18 2.33 0.49 -14.08
N TYR A 19 2.48 1.14 -12.93
CA TYR A 19 3.53 0.86 -11.97
C TYR A 19 3.09 1.22 -10.56
N TRP A 20 3.82 0.69 -9.59
CA TRP A 20 3.57 0.97 -8.19
C TRP A 20 4.86 1.11 -7.39
N GLY A 21 4.76 1.83 -6.28
CA GLY A 21 5.82 1.97 -5.30
C GLY A 21 5.23 2.02 -3.90
N GLY A 22 5.91 1.40 -2.95
CA GLY A 22 5.48 1.30 -1.58
C GLY A 22 6.63 1.37 -0.59
N ILE A 23 6.29 1.82 0.62
CA ILE A 23 7.19 1.88 1.76
C ILE A 23 6.46 1.43 3.02
N ALA A 24 7.13 0.65 3.86
CA ALA A 24 6.64 0.24 5.16
C ALA A 24 7.70 0.44 6.24
N ALA A 25 7.25 0.89 7.41
CA ALA A 25 8.07 1.06 8.59
C ALA A 25 7.47 0.26 9.75
N HIS A 26 8.36 -0.35 10.54
CA HIS A 26 8.03 -1.19 11.68
C HIS A 26 8.87 -0.74 12.87
N TYR A 27 8.25 -0.48 14.01
CA TYR A 27 8.94 -0.07 15.23
C TYR A 27 8.47 -0.89 16.43
N LYS A 28 9.39 -1.59 17.09
CA LYS A 28 9.11 -2.42 18.27
C LYS A 28 9.30 -1.63 19.56
N ILE A 29 8.31 -1.70 20.45
CA ILE A 29 8.32 -1.12 21.79
C ILE A 29 7.83 -2.19 22.77
N GLY A 30 8.78 -2.88 23.41
CA GLY A 30 8.48 -4.01 24.30
C GLY A 30 7.68 -5.09 23.56
N PRO A 31 6.52 -5.54 24.09
CA PRO A 31 5.69 -6.57 23.46
C PRO A 31 4.91 -6.08 22.24
N ILE A 32 4.95 -4.79 21.90
CA ILE A 32 4.17 -4.17 20.83
C ILE A 32 5.04 -3.83 19.62
N GLN A 33 4.52 -4.04 18.42
CA GLN A 33 5.05 -3.50 17.17
C GLN A 33 4.04 -2.51 16.58
N LEU A 34 4.52 -1.32 16.19
CA LEU A 34 3.77 -0.34 15.42
C LEU A 34 4.18 -0.44 13.96
N ASP A 35 3.18 -0.45 13.07
CA ASP A 35 3.35 -0.57 11.63
C ASP A 35 2.77 0.65 10.93
N ALA A 36 3.45 1.14 9.92
CA ALA A 36 2.91 2.14 8.99
C ALA A 36 3.33 1.78 7.56
N ALA A 37 2.42 1.88 6.60
CA ALA A 37 2.71 1.64 5.20
C ALA A 37 2.00 2.63 4.28
N TYR A 38 2.64 2.90 3.15
CA TYR A 38 2.10 3.66 2.04
C TYR A 38 2.35 2.91 0.74
N GLU A 39 1.36 2.90 -0.15
CA GLU A 39 1.52 2.42 -1.51
C GLU A 39 0.82 3.36 -2.50
N GLY A 40 1.55 3.75 -3.54
CA GLY A 40 1.06 4.53 -4.66
C GLY A 40 1.03 3.67 -5.92
N ASN A 41 -0.14 3.55 -6.54
CA ASN A 41 -0.32 2.91 -7.84
C ASN A 41 -0.62 4.00 -8.89
N ARG A 42 -0.02 3.88 -10.08
CA ARG A 42 -0.07 4.91 -11.13
C ARG A 42 -0.41 4.29 -12.48
N ASN A 43 -0.99 5.11 -13.37
CA ASN A 43 -1.37 4.73 -14.73
C ASN A 43 -2.31 3.53 -14.82
N ILE A 44 -3.17 3.31 -13.82
CA ILE A 44 -4.08 2.17 -13.78
C ILE A 44 -5.22 2.38 -14.79
N LYS A 45 -5.18 1.66 -15.91
CA LYS A 45 -6.21 1.77 -16.96
C LYS A 45 -7.41 0.86 -16.66
N MET A 46 -8.51 1.45 -16.21
CA MET A 46 -9.75 0.75 -15.83
C MET A 46 -10.96 1.67 -16.05
N GLU A 47 -12.12 1.11 -16.39
CA GLU A 47 -13.38 1.89 -16.59
C GLU A 47 -13.28 3.04 -17.61
N SER A 48 -12.46 2.85 -18.65
CA SER A 48 -12.15 3.90 -19.65
C SER A 48 -11.50 5.17 -19.06
N GLN A 49 -10.95 5.07 -17.85
CA GLN A 49 -10.20 6.12 -17.16
C GLN A 49 -8.76 5.67 -16.92
N THR A 50 -7.91 6.64 -16.61
CA THR A 50 -6.62 6.40 -15.96
C THR A 50 -6.74 6.75 -14.49
N TRP A 51 -6.43 5.81 -13.62
CA TRP A 51 -6.53 5.95 -12.17
C TRP A 51 -5.16 6.10 -11.52
N GLU A 52 -5.12 6.92 -10.48
CA GLU A 52 -4.07 6.92 -9.48
C GLU A 52 -4.66 6.53 -8.13
N ASN A 53 -4.01 5.60 -7.43
CA ASN A 53 -4.44 5.18 -6.11
C ASN A 53 -3.37 5.47 -5.08
N ASN A 54 -3.80 5.93 -3.92
CA ASN A 54 -2.96 6.10 -2.73
C ASN A 54 -3.58 5.33 -1.58
N THR A 55 -2.85 4.34 -1.07
CA THR A 55 -3.26 3.55 0.10
C THR A 55 -2.34 3.83 1.27
N TYR A 56 -2.93 4.11 2.42
CA TYR A 56 -2.24 4.36 3.68
C TYR A 56 -2.72 3.35 4.72
N LEU A 57 -1.78 2.82 5.50
CA LEU A 57 -2.07 1.86 6.56
C LEU A 57 -1.30 2.22 7.82
N VAL A 58 -1.98 2.12 8.97
CA VAL A 58 -1.35 2.11 10.28
C VAL A 58 -1.85 0.90 11.08
N GLY A 59 -0.97 0.30 11.86
CA GLY A 59 -1.24 -0.93 12.58
C GLY A 59 -0.51 -1.05 13.90
N ALA A 60 -1.03 -1.93 14.75
CA ALA A 60 -0.38 -2.38 15.96
C ALA A 60 -0.52 -3.90 16.09
N GLN A 61 0.56 -4.55 16.50
CA GLN A 61 0.63 -5.97 16.82
C GLN A 61 1.19 -6.13 18.23
N GLY A 62 0.72 -7.12 18.99
CA GLY A 62 1.20 -7.36 20.35
C GLY A 62 1.33 -8.84 20.68
N TRP A 63 2.39 -9.18 21.39
CA TRP A 63 2.66 -10.53 21.90
C TRP A 63 3.02 -10.47 23.38
N PHE A 64 2.21 -11.10 24.23
CA PHE A 64 2.37 -11.07 25.68
C PHE A 64 2.80 -12.44 26.22
N ASP A 65 3.58 -12.45 27.29
CA ASP A 65 4.16 -13.67 27.88
C ASP A 65 3.10 -14.66 28.42
N ASN A 66 1.88 -14.20 28.66
CA ASN A 66 0.75 -15.05 29.04
C ASN A 66 0.13 -15.83 27.87
N GLY A 67 0.75 -15.77 26.68
CA GLY A 67 0.31 -16.46 25.47
C GLY A 67 -0.75 -15.73 24.65
N ILE A 68 -1.19 -14.55 25.08
CA ILE A 68 -2.14 -13.72 24.32
C ILE A 68 -1.38 -12.90 23.28
N SER A 69 -1.95 -12.81 22.07
CA SER A 69 -1.50 -11.87 21.04
C SER A 69 -2.68 -11.18 20.36
N PHE A 70 -2.46 -9.99 19.81
CA PHE A 70 -3.46 -9.29 19.00
C PHE A 70 -2.83 -8.60 17.79
N PHE A 71 -3.68 -8.23 16.84
CA PHE A 71 -3.35 -7.26 15.80
C PHE A 71 -4.57 -6.37 15.53
N ALA A 72 -4.32 -5.12 15.14
CA ALA A 72 -5.33 -4.18 14.68
C ALA A 72 -4.74 -3.25 13.64
N GLN A 73 -5.51 -2.94 12.60
CA GLN A 73 -5.07 -2.05 11.51
C GLN A 73 -6.19 -1.13 11.07
N TYR A 74 -5.81 0.09 10.69
CA TYR A 74 -6.66 1.04 9.99
C TYR A 74 -6.07 1.28 8.59
N LYS A 75 -6.93 1.21 7.58
CA LYS A 75 -6.55 1.39 6.18
C LYS A 75 -7.42 2.47 5.54
N TYR A 76 -6.76 3.45 4.93
CA TYR A 76 -7.38 4.52 4.16
C TYR A 76 -6.96 4.40 2.70
N MET A 77 -7.93 4.52 1.79
CA MET A 77 -7.72 4.35 0.35
C MET A 77 -8.37 5.53 -0.37
N GLU A 78 -7.59 6.18 -1.22
CA GLU A 78 -8.00 7.29 -2.07
C GLU A 78 -7.69 6.95 -3.53
N ALA A 79 -8.58 7.39 -4.42
CA ALA A 79 -8.50 7.09 -5.84
C ALA A 79 -9.00 8.28 -6.66
N ASP A 80 -8.17 8.74 -7.59
CA ASP A 80 -8.50 9.81 -8.52
C ASP A 80 -8.50 9.27 -9.95
N ALA A 81 -9.56 9.60 -10.71
CA ALA A 81 -9.70 9.22 -12.11
C ALA A 81 -9.47 10.44 -13.01
N SER A 82 -8.71 10.25 -14.09
CA SER A 82 -8.52 11.25 -15.13
C SER A 82 -8.82 10.68 -16.52
N ASN A 83 -9.34 11.55 -17.38
CA ASN A 83 -9.66 11.26 -18.79
C ASN A 83 -8.51 11.60 -19.76
N GLY A 84 -7.28 11.76 -19.27
CA GLY A 84 -6.12 12.06 -20.12
C GLY A 84 -6.14 13.44 -20.79
N VAL A 85 -6.92 14.40 -20.28
CA VAL A 85 -6.84 15.82 -20.65
C VAL A 85 -6.27 16.60 -19.47
N SER A 86 -4.95 16.76 -19.48
CA SER A 86 -4.23 17.79 -18.71
C SER A 86 -3.89 18.95 -19.62
#